data_AF-A0A352VRM8-F1
#
_entry.id   AF-A0A352VRM8-F1
#
_cell.length_a   1.000
_cell.length_b   1.000
_cell.length_c   1.000
_cell.angle_alpha   90.00
_cell.angle_beta   90.00
_cell.angle_gamma   90.00
#
_symmetry.space_group_name_H-M   'P 1'
#
loop_
_entity.id
_entity.type
_entity.pdbx_description
1 polymer ?
#
loop_
_entity_poly.entity_id
_entity_poly.type
_entity_poly.pdbx_seq_one_letter_code
_entity_poly.pdbx_strand_id
1 'polypeptide(L)' 'PKGVVYHHRGAYLNAVSNALDWSLPQGPIYLWTLPLFHCNGWCFPWTIAAVAGTNVCVRGVDA' A
#
# COMPACT_ATOMS: atom_id res chain seq x y z
N PRO A 1 -16.36 -17.25 -7.00
CA PRO A 1 -15.48 -16.04 -6.95
C PRO A 1 -16.28 -14.74 -7.06
N LYS A 2 -15.97 -13.74 -6.22
CA LYS A 2 -16.54 -12.38 -6.30
C LYS A 2 -15.40 -11.37 -6.32
N GLY A 3 -15.46 -10.40 -7.23
CA GLY A 3 -14.48 -9.31 -7.30
C GLY A 3 -14.88 -8.14 -6.40
N VAL A 4 -13.90 -7.46 -5.82
CA VAL A 4 -14.09 -6.21 -5.08
C VAL A 4 -13.60 -5.06 -5.95
N VAL A 5 -14.45 -4.05 -6.15
CA VAL A 5 -14.16 -2.89 -7.01
C VAL A 5 -13.88 -1.66 -6.16
N TYR A 6 -12.82 -0.94 -6.52
CA TYR A 6 -12.52 0.35 -5.92
C TYR A 6 -13.21 1.50 -6.63
N HIS A 7 -13.59 2.50 -5.86
CA HIS A 7 -13.82 3.85 -6.37
C HIS A 7 -12.67 4.76 -5.93
N HIS A 8 -12.26 5.69 -6.79
CA HIS A 8 -11.09 6.56 -6.55
C HIS A 8 -11.10 7.27 -5.20
N ARG A 9 -12.27 7.82 -4.80
CA ARG A 9 -12.42 8.48 -3.50
C ARG A 9 -12.12 7.56 -2.31
N GLY A 10 -12.54 6.29 -2.37
CA GLY A 10 -12.38 5.33 -1.28
C GLY A 10 -10.94 4.85 -1.21
N ALA A 11 -10.34 4.57 -2.36
CA ALA A 11 -8.91 4.28 -2.49
C ALA A 11 -8.04 5.42 -1.91
N TYR A 12 -8.35 6.67 -2.25
CA TYR A 12 -7.66 7.85 -1.73
C TYR A 12 -7.81 7.99 -0.21
N LEU A 13 -9.05 7.93 0.32
CA LEU A 13 -9.29 8.08 1.75
C LEU A 13 -8.64 6.96 2.55
N ASN A 14 -8.67 5.73 2.06
CA ASN A 14 -8.01 4.60 2.71
C ASN A 14 -6.48 4.75 2.68
N ALA A 15 -5.91 5.24 1.57
CA ALA A 15 -4.48 5.49 1.47
C ALA A 15 -4.00 6.55 2.49
N VAL A 16 -4.76 7.63 2.67
CA VAL A 16 -4.50 8.66 3.70
C VAL A 16 -4.68 8.08 5.11
N SER A 17 -5.73 7.29 5.33
CA SER A 17 -5.97 6.63 6.61
C SER A 17 -4.79 5.76 7.04
N ASN A 18 -4.25 4.95 6.13
CA ASN A 18 -3.06 4.13 6.39
C ASN A 18 -1.85 4.97 6.82
N ALA A 19 -1.63 6.13 6.18
CA ALA A 19 -0.51 7.01 6.54
C ALA A 19 -0.62 7.53 7.97
N LEU A 20 -1.85 7.88 8.39
CA LEU A 20 -2.14 8.36 9.74
C LEU A 20 -2.05 7.24 10.78
N ASP A 21 -2.68 6.10 10.52
CA ASP A 21 -2.74 4.97 11.44
C ASP A 21 -1.35 4.41 11.76
N TRP A 22 -0.48 4.33 10.75
CA TRP A 22 0.90 3.87 10.91
C TRP A 22 1.87 4.99 11.28
N SER A 23 1.39 6.22 11.41
CA SER A 23 2.21 7.41 11.68
C SER A 23 3.44 7.48 10.75
N LEU A 24 3.22 7.22 9.46
CA LEU A 24 4.31 7.11 8.51
C LEU A 24 5.06 8.46 8.39
N PRO A 25 6.41 8.44 8.44
CA PRO A 25 7.19 9.64 8.17
C PRO A 25 7.04 10.04 6.70
N GLN A 26 7.55 11.22 6.36
CA GLN A 26 7.73 11.63 4.97
C GLN A 26 8.90 10.85 4.35
N GLY A 27 8.75 10.37 3.12
CA GLY A 27 9.78 9.60 2.41
C GLY A 27 10.10 8.20 2.97
N PRO A 28 9.13 7.39 3.44
CA PRO A 28 9.42 6.07 4.00
C PRO A 28 9.89 5.09 2.93
N ILE A 29 10.69 4.10 3.31
CA ILE A 29 11.07 2.98 2.44
C ILE A 29 10.29 1.75 2.91
N TYR A 30 9.42 1.23 2.05
CA TYR A 30 8.51 0.13 2.37
C TYR A 30 8.85 -1.12 1.57
N LEU A 31 9.17 -2.21 2.27
CA LEU A 31 9.47 -3.51 1.69
C LEU A 31 8.19 -4.35 1.54
N TRP A 32 7.91 -4.79 0.32
CA TRP A 32 6.79 -5.66 -0.01
C TRP A 32 7.16 -7.13 0.13
N THR A 33 6.54 -7.82 1.08
CA THR A 33 6.64 -9.29 1.23
C THR A 33 5.42 -10.03 0.66
N LEU A 34 4.37 -9.29 0.27
CA LEU A 34 3.16 -9.79 -0.38
C LEU A 34 3.03 -9.20 -1.79
N PRO A 35 2.34 -9.89 -2.73
CA PRO A 35 2.01 -9.29 -4.01
C PRO A 35 1.16 -8.03 -3.85
N LEU A 36 1.42 -7.00 -4.66
CA LEU A 36 0.74 -5.70 -4.60
C LEU A 36 -0.79 -5.79 -4.84
N PHE A 37 -1.28 -6.87 -5.45
CA PHE A 37 -2.71 -7.10 -5.66
C PHE A 37 -3.41 -7.76 -4.46
N HIS A 38 -2.67 -8.16 -3.42
CA HIS A 38 -3.21 -8.84 -2.25
C HIS A 38 -3.93 -7.85 -1.33
N CYS A 39 -5.07 -8.25 -0.76
CA CYS A 39 -5.92 -7.36 0.03
C CYS A 39 -5.26 -6.83 1.32
N ASN A 40 -4.36 -7.60 1.94
CA ASN A 40 -3.62 -7.15 3.14
C ASN A 40 -2.73 -5.92 2.88
N GLY A 41 -2.31 -5.71 1.62
CA GLY A 41 -1.53 -4.54 1.22
C GLY A 41 -2.38 -3.45 0.57
N TRP A 42 -3.70 -3.52 0.68
CA TRP A 42 -4.57 -2.65 -0.11
C TRP A 42 -4.38 -1.18 0.20
N CYS A 43 -4.33 -0.39 -0.87
CA CYS A 43 -4.06 1.04 -0.86
C CYS A 43 -2.68 1.45 -0.33
N PHE A 44 -1.91 0.57 0.32
CA PHE A 44 -0.55 0.87 0.76
C PHE A 44 0.39 1.32 -0.37
N PRO A 45 0.34 0.81 -1.61
CA PRO A 45 1.20 1.34 -2.68
C PRO A 45 0.92 2.81 -2.95
N TRP A 46 -0.37 3.21 -2.85
CA TRP A 46 -0.80 4.59 -2.98
C TRP A 46 -0.51 5.42 -1.72
N THR A 47 -0.57 4.82 -0.53
CA THR A 47 -0.10 5.44 0.72
C THR A 47 1.35 5.85 0.61
N ILE A 48 2.23 4.92 0.19
CA ILE A 48 3.66 5.18 0.02
C ILE A 48 3.89 6.29 -1.01
N ALA A 49 3.16 6.29 -2.14
CA ALA A 49 3.22 7.38 -3.10
C ALA A 49 2.76 8.73 -2.51
N ALA A 50 1.68 8.74 -1.72
CA ALA A 50 1.12 9.95 -1.11
C ALA A 50 2.08 10.62 -0.12
N VAL A 51 2.92 9.84 0.58
CA VAL A 51 3.95 10.35 1.50
C VAL A 51 5.34 10.46 0.86
N ALA A 52 5.42 10.39 -0.48
CA ALA A 52 6.65 10.43 -1.28
C ALA A 52 7.69 9.36 -0.91
N GLY A 53 7.24 8.20 -0.47
CA GLY A 53 8.08 7.06 -0.13
C GLY A 53 8.49 6.19 -1.32
N THR A 54 9.29 5.18 -1.01
CA THR A 54 9.82 4.21 -1.97
C THR A 54 9.20 2.83 -1.73
N ASN A 55 8.63 2.24 -2.78
CA ASN A 55 8.18 0.85 -2.78
C ASN A 55 9.33 -0.07 -3.19
N VAL A 56 9.76 -0.97 -2.31
CA VAL A 56 10.76 -2.01 -2.59
C VAL A 56 10.04 -3.34 -2.80
N CYS A 57 9.98 -3.82 -4.03
CA CYS A 57 9.32 -5.09 -4.37
C CYS A 57 10.35 -6.20 -4.57
N VAL A 58 10.11 -7.37 -3.99
CA VAL A 58 10.90 -8.58 -4.26
C VAL A 58 10.16 -9.50 -5.23
N ARG A 59 10.91 -10.26 -6.03
CA ARG A 59 10.33 -11.18 -7.03
C ARG A 59 9.62 -12.38 -6.40
N GLY A 60 10.01 -12.74 -5.18
CA GLY A 60 9.49 -13.84 -4.38
C GLY A 60 10.17 -13.85 -3.02
N VAL A 61 9.62 -14.62 -2.09
CA VAL A 61 10.23 -14.92 -0.80
C VAL A 61 10.60 -16.40 -0.83
N ASP A 62 11.89 -16.70 -0.82
CA ASP A 62 12.39 -18.07 -0.71
C ASP A 62 12.36 -18.50 0.77
N ALA A 63 12.11 -19.78 1.03
CA ALA A 63 12.08 -20.38 2.37
C ALA A 63 13.42 -21.01 2.76
#